data_AF-A0A2Z6IH87-F1
#
_entry.id   AF-A0A2Z6IH87-F1
#
_cell.length_a   1.000
_cell.length_b   1.000
_cell.length_c   1.000
_cell.angle_alpha   90.00
_cell.angle_beta   90.00
_cell.angle_gamma   90.00
#
_symmetry.space_group_name_H-M   'P 1'
#
loop_
_entity.id
_entity.type
_entity.pdbx_description
1 polymer ?
#
loop_
_entity_poly.entity_id
_entity_poly.type
_entity_poly.pdbx_seq_one_letter_code
_entity_poly.pdbx_strand_id
1 'polypeptide(L)'
;MAYSVLSDVWLLPAAWAVLVAWLVLFLGRGAFWRADQRLPPRESNPRRSWPEVTAVVPARNEAEGIGACVTALLRQDYPGVLRVIVVDDQSTDGTAKCAREAARQMDASSRLEVLTGAPLPENWAGKVWAMDQGVTAAGPVPLLWFTDGDIVHGPDVLRRLVTRIEDRDLSLVSLMVMLSCRGFWERLLIPPFIFFFQMLYPFPWVNDPHRTLAGAAGGVCCCVGRHSKRSAGSPPCVPHASMTARWQHC
;
A
#
# COMPACT_ATOMS: atom_id res chain seq x y z
N MET A 1 -8.65 0.06 -57.83
CA MET A 1 -7.21 0.41 -57.85
C MET A 1 -6.89 1.72 -57.15
N ALA A 2 -7.67 2.80 -57.31
CA ALA A 2 -7.39 4.07 -56.61
C ALA A 2 -7.62 4.02 -55.08
N TYR A 3 -8.62 3.26 -54.61
CA TYR A 3 -8.92 3.12 -53.18
C TYR A 3 -7.83 2.40 -52.36
N SER A 4 -7.09 1.46 -52.96
CA SER A 4 -6.00 0.75 -52.28
C SER A 4 -4.76 1.61 -52.09
N VAL A 5 -4.45 2.48 -53.07
CA VAL A 5 -3.28 3.39 -52.97
C VAL A 5 -3.53 4.50 -51.95
N LEU A 6 -4.77 5.00 -51.85
CA LEU A 6 -5.13 5.99 -50.83
C LEU A 6 -5.14 5.41 -49.40
N SER A 7 -5.49 4.13 -49.21
CA SER A 7 -5.37 3.50 -47.88
C SER A 7 -3.91 3.30 -47.49
N ASP A 8 -3.03 2.91 -48.42
CA ASP A 8 -1.61 2.63 -48.13
C ASP A 8 -0.84 3.89 -47.70
N VAL A 9 -1.21 5.08 -48.22
CA VAL A 9 -0.61 6.38 -47.86
C VAL A 9 -0.86 6.74 -46.39
N TRP A 10 -1.99 6.34 -45.80
CA TRP A 10 -2.32 6.62 -44.40
C TRP A 10 -1.93 5.48 -43.45
N LEU A 11 -1.83 4.25 -43.94
CA LEU A 11 -1.45 3.09 -43.13
C LEU A 11 -0.01 3.17 -42.61
N LEU A 12 0.95 3.59 -43.45
CA LEU A 12 2.35 3.73 -43.05
C LEU A 12 2.59 4.79 -41.95
N PRO A 13 2.10 6.04 -42.07
CA PRO A 13 2.27 7.03 -41.00
C PRO A 13 1.50 6.64 -39.74
N ALA A 14 0.33 6.00 -39.86
CA ALA A 14 -0.38 5.46 -38.70
C ALA A 14 0.43 4.37 -37.98
N ALA A 15 1.03 3.43 -38.72
CA ALA A 15 1.91 2.40 -38.16
C ALA A 15 3.14 3.00 -37.47
N TRP A 16 3.77 4.01 -38.09
CA TRP A 16 4.89 4.74 -37.46
C TRP A 16 4.48 5.49 -36.21
N ALA A 17 3.32 6.16 -36.21
CA ALA A 17 2.80 6.86 -35.04
C ALA A 17 2.54 5.88 -33.89
N VAL A 18 1.95 4.71 -34.18
CA VAL A 18 1.75 3.64 -33.20
C VAL A 18 3.09 3.11 -32.67
N LEU A 19 4.07 2.84 -33.55
CA LEU A 19 5.40 2.39 -33.15
C LEU A 19 6.11 3.41 -32.26
N VAL A 20 6.09 4.68 -32.64
CA VAL A 20 6.67 5.77 -31.84
C VAL A 20 5.96 5.88 -30.48
N ALA A 21 4.63 5.79 -30.45
CA ALA A 21 3.88 5.78 -29.19
C ALA A 21 4.30 4.63 -28.28
N TRP A 22 4.46 3.41 -28.82
CA TRP A 22 4.97 2.26 -28.07
C TRP A 22 6.42 2.43 -27.61
N LEU A 23 7.30 2.99 -28.45
CA LEU A 23 8.68 3.26 -28.08
C LEU A 23 8.78 4.33 -26.99
N VAL A 24 7.94 5.35 -27.02
CA VAL A 24 7.85 6.37 -25.95
C VAL A 24 7.29 5.78 -24.67
N LEU A 25 6.24 4.96 -24.75
CA LEU A 25 5.68 4.28 -23.59
C LEU A 25 6.67 3.29 -22.97
N PHE A 26 7.41 2.56 -23.81
CA PHE A 26 8.52 1.72 -23.36
C PHE A 26 9.64 2.65 -22.87
N LEU A 27 10.53 3.15 -23.71
CA LEU A 27 11.75 3.84 -23.26
C LEU A 27 11.54 5.10 -22.38
N GLY A 28 10.43 5.82 -22.57
CA GLY A 28 10.18 7.12 -21.96
C GLY A 28 9.32 7.12 -20.69
N ARG A 29 8.68 6.00 -20.29
CA ARG A 29 7.76 5.96 -19.12
C ARG A 29 8.41 5.36 -17.87
N GLY A 30 9.66 5.73 -17.60
CA GLY A 30 10.34 5.42 -16.33
C GLY A 30 10.70 3.95 -16.14
N ALA A 31 10.90 3.20 -17.23
CA ALA A 31 11.23 1.79 -17.18
C ALA A 31 10.26 0.95 -16.32
N PHE A 32 8.97 1.30 -16.35
CA PHE A 32 7.95 0.72 -15.46
C PHE A 32 7.92 -0.82 -15.51
N TRP A 33 8.15 -1.43 -16.68
CA TRP A 33 8.19 -2.89 -16.87
C TRP A 33 9.29 -3.59 -16.06
N ARG A 34 10.30 -2.87 -15.54
CA ARG A 34 11.35 -3.47 -14.71
C ARG A 34 10.83 -3.93 -13.36
N ALA A 35 9.77 -3.29 -12.84
CA ALA A 35 9.15 -3.61 -11.56
C ALA A 35 10.16 -3.86 -10.41
N ASP A 36 11.26 -3.10 -10.41
CA ASP A 36 12.46 -3.33 -9.58
C ASP A 36 12.44 -2.56 -8.26
N GLN A 37 11.45 -1.68 -8.07
CA GLN A 37 11.27 -0.89 -6.86
C GLN A 37 10.76 -1.76 -5.73
N ARG A 38 11.67 -2.23 -4.87
CA ARG A 38 11.37 -3.10 -3.72
C ARG A 38 11.68 -2.38 -2.43
N LEU A 39 10.90 -2.66 -1.39
CA LEU A 39 11.26 -2.24 -0.03
C LEU A 39 12.61 -2.90 0.32
N PRO A 40 13.65 -2.14 0.68
CA PRO A 40 14.98 -2.70 0.91
C PRO A 40 14.97 -3.79 1.98
N PRO A 41 15.92 -4.74 1.95
CA PRO A 41 16.07 -5.75 2.99
C PRO A 41 16.22 -5.14 4.37
N ARG A 42 15.97 -5.93 5.42
CA ARG A 42 16.22 -5.52 6.81
C ARG A 42 17.67 -5.09 6.97
N GLU A 43 17.88 -3.84 7.34
CA GLU A 43 19.19 -3.37 7.76
C GLU A 43 19.44 -3.73 9.24
N SER A 44 20.67 -4.12 9.54
CA SER A 44 21.12 -4.55 10.87
C SER A 44 21.45 -3.38 11.80
N ASN A 45 21.42 -2.13 11.31
CA ASN A 45 21.91 -1.01 12.07
C ASN A 45 21.00 -0.74 13.28
N PRO A 46 21.52 -0.77 14.52
CA PRO A 46 20.71 -0.55 15.70
C PRO A 46 20.23 0.91 15.74
N ARG A 47 18.92 1.12 15.61
CA ARG A 47 18.30 2.43 15.83
C ARG A 47 18.23 2.74 17.32
N ARG A 48 18.40 4.01 17.67
CA ARG A 48 18.33 4.51 19.05
C ARG A 48 16.90 4.56 19.59
N SER A 49 15.91 4.75 18.72
CA SER A 49 14.49 4.83 19.08
C SER A 49 13.63 4.27 17.96
N TRP A 50 12.49 3.69 18.34
CA TRP A 50 11.47 3.21 17.41
C TRP A 50 10.15 3.92 17.73
N PRO A 51 9.57 4.68 16.78
CA PRO A 51 8.33 5.42 17.01
C PRO A 51 7.16 4.47 17.28
N GLU A 52 6.16 4.94 18.03
CA GLU A 52 4.89 4.23 18.14
C GLU A 52 4.18 4.21 16.78
N VAL A 53 3.61 3.05 16.44
CA VAL A 53 2.83 2.84 15.22
C VAL A 53 1.45 2.34 15.60
N THR A 54 0.41 2.92 14.99
CA THR A 54 -0.93 2.35 15.03
C THR A 54 -1.31 1.82 13.65
N ALA A 55 -1.57 0.51 13.57
CA ALA A 55 -2.13 -0.11 12.38
C ALA A 55 -3.65 0.07 12.37
N VAL A 56 -4.20 0.51 11.24
CA VAL A 56 -5.65 0.69 11.02
C VAL A 56 -6.08 -0.26 9.92
N VAL A 57 -7.01 -1.15 10.24
CA VAL A 57 -7.51 -2.22 9.37
C VAL A 57 -9.01 -2.05 9.16
N PRO A 58 -9.47 -1.48 8.05
CA PRO A 58 -10.87 -1.52 7.68
C PRO A 58 -11.24 -2.97 7.31
N ALA A 59 -12.34 -3.48 7.86
CA ALA A 59 -12.79 -4.84 7.58
C ALA A 59 -14.32 -4.86 7.39
N ARG A 60 -14.78 -5.56 6.34
CA ARG A 60 -16.21 -5.79 6.10
C ARG A 60 -16.43 -7.14 5.43
N ASN A 61 -17.10 -8.04 6.15
CA ASN A 61 -17.34 -9.42 5.71
C ASN A 61 -16.05 -10.14 5.31
N GLU A 62 -15.04 -10.09 6.18
CA GLU A 62 -13.70 -10.67 6.00
C GLU A 62 -13.39 -11.75 7.04
N ALA A 63 -14.39 -12.47 7.57
CA ALA A 63 -14.19 -13.45 8.63
C ALA A 63 -13.18 -14.54 8.29
N GLU A 64 -13.03 -14.88 7.00
CA GLU A 64 -12.06 -15.88 6.52
C GLU A 64 -10.60 -15.37 6.59
N GLY A 65 -10.35 -14.09 6.31
CA GLY A 65 -9.01 -13.52 6.20
C GLY A 65 -8.52 -12.79 7.46
N ILE A 66 -9.44 -12.13 8.17
CA ILE A 66 -9.09 -11.17 9.22
C ILE A 66 -8.26 -11.77 10.37
N GLY A 67 -8.52 -13.03 10.72
CA GLY A 67 -7.76 -13.71 11.77
C GLY A 67 -6.29 -13.87 11.42
N ALA A 68 -5.99 -14.23 10.16
CA ALA A 68 -4.63 -14.36 9.66
C ALA A 68 -3.94 -12.99 9.54
N CYS A 69 -4.65 -11.96 9.07
CA CYS A 69 -4.14 -10.58 9.01
C CYS A 69 -3.77 -10.06 10.41
N VAL A 70 -4.70 -10.13 11.37
CA VAL A 70 -4.46 -9.68 12.76
C VAL A 70 -3.30 -10.45 13.39
N THR A 71 -3.24 -11.76 13.20
CA THR A 71 -2.12 -12.58 13.69
C THR A 71 -0.79 -12.11 13.11
N ALA A 72 -0.73 -11.82 11.80
CA ALA A 72 0.48 -11.34 11.13
C ALA A 72 0.92 -9.94 11.62
N LEU A 73 -0.04 -9.06 11.92
CA LEU A 73 0.24 -7.75 12.50
C LEU A 73 0.76 -7.84 13.93
N LEU A 74 0.17 -8.70 14.76
CA LEU A 74 0.59 -8.85 16.16
C LEU A 74 1.97 -9.53 16.28
N ARG A 75 2.35 -10.35 15.29
CA ARG A 75 3.65 -11.04 15.18
C ARG A 75 4.79 -10.20 14.59
N GLN A 76 4.57 -8.92 14.28
CA GLN A 76 5.65 -8.08 13.75
C GLN A 76 6.84 -8.02 14.71
N ASP A 77 8.04 -8.28 14.19
CA ASP A 77 9.33 -8.04 14.86
C ASP A 77 9.63 -6.54 14.83
N TYR A 78 8.90 -5.80 15.67
CA TYR A 78 9.02 -4.37 15.83
C TYR A 78 9.46 -4.02 17.25
N PRO A 79 10.64 -3.41 17.45
CA PRO A 79 11.11 -3.09 18.79
C PRO A 79 10.35 -1.94 19.48
N GLY A 80 9.56 -1.17 18.74
CA GLY A 80 8.71 -0.10 19.27
C GLY A 80 7.31 -0.59 19.64
N VAL A 81 6.44 0.35 20.03
CA VAL A 81 5.04 0.04 20.34
C VAL A 81 4.23 -0.08 19.05
N LEU A 82 3.51 -1.19 18.89
CA LEU A 82 2.53 -1.41 17.83
C LEU A 82 1.14 -1.69 18.43
N ARG A 83 0.20 -0.78 18.16
CA ARG A 83 -1.24 -0.93 18.39
C ARG A 83 -1.95 -1.29 17.08
N VAL A 84 -2.96 -2.15 17.13
CA VAL A 84 -3.78 -2.54 15.97
C VAL A 84 -5.22 -2.15 16.25
N ILE A 85 -5.84 -1.43 15.32
CA ILE A 85 -7.24 -1.04 15.35
C ILE A 85 -7.92 -1.67 14.14
N VAL A 86 -8.82 -2.61 14.38
CA VAL A 86 -9.71 -3.16 13.36
C VAL A 86 -11.02 -2.40 13.41
N VAL A 87 -11.46 -1.85 12.28
CA VAL A 87 -12.75 -1.17 12.15
C VAL A 87 -13.69 -2.08 11.37
N ASP A 88 -14.64 -2.67 12.09
CA ASP A 88 -15.66 -3.55 11.52
C ASP A 88 -16.82 -2.70 10.95
N ASP A 89 -16.85 -2.52 9.63
CA ASP A 89 -17.88 -1.76 8.91
C ASP A 89 -19.17 -2.58 8.73
N GLN A 90 -19.79 -2.93 9.87
CA GLN A 90 -21.08 -3.62 9.98
C GLN A 90 -21.09 -5.02 9.33
N SER A 91 -20.09 -5.84 9.61
CA SER A 91 -20.05 -7.22 9.11
C SER A 91 -21.15 -8.10 9.71
N THR A 92 -21.63 -9.06 8.92
CA THR A 92 -22.65 -10.04 9.33
C THR A 92 -22.10 -11.47 9.46
N ASP A 93 -20.84 -11.68 9.11
CA ASP A 93 -20.17 -12.99 9.04
C ASP A 93 -19.32 -13.35 10.28
N GLY A 94 -19.29 -12.47 11.28
CA GLY A 94 -18.48 -12.66 12.48
C GLY A 94 -17.04 -12.12 12.39
N THR A 95 -16.70 -11.28 11.40
CA THR A 95 -15.38 -10.65 11.23
C THR A 95 -14.78 -10.13 12.55
N ALA A 96 -15.50 -9.31 13.33
CA ALA A 96 -15.01 -8.80 14.60
C ALA A 96 -14.74 -9.90 15.65
N LYS A 97 -15.48 -11.01 15.62
CA LYS A 97 -15.24 -12.15 16.52
C LYS A 97 -13.94 -12.86 16.14
N CYS A 98 -13.71 -13.09 14.85
CA CYS A 98 -12.47 -13.68 14.34
C CYS A 98 -11.25 -12.83 14.69
N ALA A 99 -11.34 -11.50 14.54
CA ALA A 99 -10.25 -10.59 14.90
C ALA A 99 -9.89 -10.66 16.40
N ARG A 100 -10.90 -10.62 17.29
CA ARG A 100 -10.68 -10.73 18.74
C ARG A 100 -10.10 -12.08 19.13
N GLU A 101 -10.58 -13.16 18.52
CA GLU A 101 -10.10 -14.51 18.78
C GLU A 101 -8.63 -14.67 18.38
N ALA A 102 -8.22 -14.15 17.22
CA ALA A 102 -6.82 -14.15 16.79
C ALA A 102 -5.89 -13.45 17.80
N ALA A 103 -6.31 -12.30 18.36
CA ALA A 103 -5.52 -11.61 19.38
C ALA A 103 -5.47 -12.34 20.72
N ARG A 104 -6.53 -13.06 21.11
CA ARG A 104 -6.56 -13.91 22.31
C ARG A 104 -5.60 -15.09 22.19
N GLN A 105 -5.62 -15.76 21.04
CA GLN A 105 -4.70 -16.88 20.75
C GLN A 105 -3.23 -16.46 20.77
N MET A 106 -2.97 -15.17 20.54
CA MET A 106 -1.63 -14.58 20.60
C MET A 106 -1.27 -13.97 21.96
N ASP A 107 -2.14 -14.08 22.96
CA ASP A 107 -2.01 -13.40 24.26
C ASP A 107 -1.70 -11.89 24.11
N ALA A 108 -2.27 -11.26 23.08
CA ALA A 108 -1.96 -9.90 22.66
C ALA A 108 -3.24 -9.04 22.55
N SER A 109 -4.27 -9.41 23.32
CA SER A 109 -5.56 -8.71 23.32
C SER A 109 -5.45 -7.24 23.76
N SER A 110 -4.44 -6.88 24.55
CA SER A 110 -4.15 -5.48 24.92
C SER A 110 -3.62 -4.62 23.76
N ARG A 111 -3.15 -5.25 22.68
CA ARG A 111 -2.63 -4.56 21.49
C ARG A 111 -3.66 -4.44 20.38
N LEU A 112 -4.81 -5.11 20.49
CA LEU A 112 -5.90 -5.06 19.52
C LEU A 112 -7.11 -4.31 20.08
N GLU A 113 -7.56 -3.31 19.34
CA GLU A 113 -8.86 -2.69 19.51
C GLU A 113 -9.75 -3.02 18.31
N VAL A 114 -11.00 -3.41 18.56
CA VAL A 114 -11.97 -3.70 17.51
C VAL A 114 -13.14 -2.74 17.67
N LEU A 115 -13.23 -1.79 16.74
CA LEU A 115 -14.25 -0.76 16.68
C LEU A 115 -15.41 -1.24 15.82
N THR A 116 -16.64 -1.00 16.30
CA THR A 116 -17.83 -1.15 15.48
C THR A 116 -18.02 0.13 14.67
N GLY A 117 -18.02 0.00 13.34
CA GLY A 117 -18.16 1.12 12.42
C GLY A 117 -19.51 1.83 12.55
N ALA A 118 -19.48 3.15 12.54
CA ALA A 118 -20.65 4.01 12.50
C ALA A 118 -21.35 3.93 11.12
N PRO A 119 -22.66 4.26 11.04
CA PRO A 119 -23.38 4.33 9.77
C PRO A 119 -22.66 5.19 8.74
N LEU A 120 -22.70 4.76 7.47
CA LEU A 120 -22.04 5.46 6.37
C LEU A 120 -22.69 6.83 6.15
N PRO A 121 -21.95 7.95 6.28
CA PRO A 121 -22.48 9.27 5.97
C PRO A 121 -22.70 9.44 4.46
N GLU A 122 -23.56 10.38 4.08
CA GLU A 122 -23.77 10.73 2.68
C GLU A 122 -22.43 11.13 2.02
N ASN A 123 -22.21 10.67 0.78
CA ASN A 123 -21.02 10.95 -0.04
C ASN A 123 -19.69 10.35 0.46
N TRP A 124 -19.73 9.40 1.41
CA TRP A 124 -18.55 8.64 1.82
C TRP A 124 -18.48 7.28 1.16
N ALA A 125 -17.26 6.83 0.85
CA ALA A 125 -16.99 5.44 0.50
C ALA A 125 -16.74 4.63 1.79
N GLY A 126 -17.39 3.46 1.93
CA GLY A 126 -17.36 2.65 3.17
C GLY A 126 -15.96 2.38 3.72
N LYS A 127 -15.02 1.96 2.86
CA LYS A 127 -13.62 1.69 3.26
C LYS A 127 -12.92 2.95 3.78
N VAL A 128 -13.12 4.09 3.13
CA VAL A 128 -12.50 5.36 3.53
C VAL A 128 -13.10 5.87 4.84
N TRP A 129 -14.41 5.67 5.03
CA TRP A 129 -15.09 5.98 6.29
C TRP A 129 -14.59 5.11 7.44
N ALA A 130 -14.40 3.82 7.24
CA ALA A 130 -13.82 2.93 8.24
C ALA A 130 -12.38 3.35 8.59
N MET A 131 -11.56 3.72 7.60
CA MET A 131 -10.21 4.23 7.87
C MET A 131 -10.22 5.54 8.67
N ASP A 132 -11.12 6.48 8.35
CA ASP A 132 -11.21 7.77 9.05
C ASP A 132 -11.61 7.59 10.53
N GLN A 133 -12.55 6.69 10.81
CA GLN A 133 -12.90 6.29 12.17
C GLN A 133 -11.71 5.67 12.92
N GLY A 134 -10.96 4.79 12.26
CA GLY A 134 -9.76 4.18 12.83
C GLY A 134 -8.65 5.20 13.13
N VAL A 135 -8.46 6.19 12.26
CA VAL A 135 -7.53 7.31 12.51
C VAL A 135 -7.97 8.16 13.69
N THR A 136 -9.28 8.42 13.80
CA THR A 136 -9.85 9.18 14.91
C THR A 136 -9.62 8.48 16.24
N ALA A 137 -9.87 7.16 16.29
CA ALA A 137 -9.64 6.35 17.48
C ALA A 137 -8.15 6.17 17.81
N ALA A 138 -7.27 6.13 16.80
CA ALA A 138 -5.83 6.07 17.00
C ALA A 138 -5.30 7.28 17.78
N GLY A 139 -5.93 8.45 17.62
CA GLY A 139 -5.49 9.70 18.24
C GLY A 139 -4.16 10.21 17.67
N PRO A 140 -3.47 11.11 18.38
CA PRO A 140 -2.19 11.64 17.94
C PRO A 140 -1.09 10.59 18.12
N VAL A 141 -0.69 9.95 17.01
CA VAL A 141 0.41 8.98 16.97
C VAL A 141 1.51 9.43 16.00
N PRO A 142 2.77 9.02 16.20
CA PRO A 142 3.86 9.36 15.29
C PRO A 142 3.66 8.80 13.88
N LEU A 143 3.23 7.54 13.79
CA LEU A 143 3.04 6.81 12.54
C LEU A 143 1.71 6.05 12.50
N LEU A 144 1.07 6.09 11.34
CA LEU A 144 -0.11 5.30 11.01
C LEU A 144 0.26 4.26 9.96
N TRP A 145 -0.30 3.06 10.08
CA TRP A 145 -0.13 1.98 9.11
C TRP A 145 -1.48 1.44 8.66
N PHE A 146 -1.89 1.82 7.46
CA PHE A 146 -3.08 1.29 6.81
C PHE A 146 -2.78 -0.03 6.12
N THR A 147 -3.63 -1.02 6.36
CA THR A 147 -3.62 -2.30 5.66
C THR A 147 -5.03 -2.85 5.52
N ASP A 148 -5.29 -3.56 4.43
CA ASP A 148 -6.54 -4.31 4.24
C ASP A 148 -6.58 -5.56 5.14
N GLY A 149 -7.78 -5.99 5.52
CA GLY A 149 -7.99 -7.08 6.50
C GLY A 149 -7.79 -8.49 5.94
N ASP A 150 -7.53 -8.62 4.64
CA ASP A 150 -7.16 -9.86 3.97
C ASP A 150 -5.64 -9.99 3.68
N ILE A 151 -4.84 -8.99 4.07
CA ILE A 151 -3.40 -8.98 3.81
C ILE A 151 -2.63 -9.65 4.95
N VAL A 152 -1.83 -10.66 4.61
CA VAL A 152 -0.90 -11.31 5.54
C VAL A 152 0.50 -10.73 5.37
N HIS A 153 0.97 -10.00 6.38
CA HIS A 153 2.30 -9.38 6.38
C HIS A 153 3.41 -10.33 6.84
N GLY A 154 4.58 -10.21 6.21
CA GLY A 154 5.80 -10.81 6.76
C GLY A 154 6.21 -10.14 8.09
N PRO A 155 6.92 -10.84 9.00
CA PRO A 155 7.21 -10.36 10.35
C PRO A 155 8.11 -9.12 10.40
N ASP A 156 8.85 -8.81 9.33
CA ASP A 156 9.80 -7.70 9.24
C ASP A 156 9.26 -6.47 8.50
N VAL A 157 8.01 -6.52 8.02
CA VAL A 157 7.44 -5.49 7.13
C VAL A 157 7.37 -4.14 7.84
N LEU A 158 6.81 -4.10 9.06
CA LEU A 158 6.67 -2.85 9.80
C LEU A 158 8.03 -2.20 10.07
N ARG A 159 9.00 -3.01 10.53
CA ARG A 159 10.37 -2.55 10.78
C ARG A 159 10.99 -1.89 9.55
N ARG A 160 10.79 -2.49 8.37
CA ARG A 160 11.31 -1.98 7.10
C ARG A 160 10.58 -0.73 6.61
N LEU A 161 9.26 -0.65 6.82
CA LEU A 161 8.47 0.55 6.53
C LEU A 161 8.97 1.74 7.37
N VAL A 162 9.06 1.57 8.68
CA VAL A 162 9.54 2.63 9.60
C VAL A 162 10.96 3.05 9.27
N THR A 163 11.86 2.07 9.07
CA THR A 163 13.25 2.31 8.64
C THR A 163 13.30 3.17 7.36
N ARG A 164 12.47 2.84 6.37
CA ARG A 164 12.43 3.57 5.10
C ARG A 164 11.90 4.99 5.25
N ILE A 165 10.89 5.20 6.09
CA ILE A 165 10.35 6.53 6.40
C ILE A 165 11.44 7.39 7.03
N GLU A 166 12.11 6.89 8.07
CA GLU A 166 13.10 7.66 8.83
C GLU A 166 14.38 7.94 8.05
N ASP A 167 14.95 6.94 7.36
CA ASP A 167 16.27 7.09 6.69
C ASP A 167 16.22 8.01 5.47
N ARG A 168 15.03 8.21 4.92
CA ARG A 168 14.80 9.05 3.75
C ARG A 168 13.95 10.27 4.05
N ASP A 169 13.63 10.51 5.33
CA ASP A 169 12.75 11.60 5.77
C ASP A 169 11.44 11.69 4.96
N LEU A 170 10.82 10.53 4.70
CA LEU A 170 9.61 10.43 3.88
C LEU A 170 8.37 10.70 4.72
N SER A 171 7.34 11.28 4.10
CA SER A 171 6.04 11.44 4.75
C SER A 171 5.17 10.20 4.62
N LEU A 172 5.46 9.36 3.61
CA LEU A 172 4.64 8.20 3.27
C LEU A 172 5.47 7.12 2.55
N VAL A 173 5.24 5.86 2.90
CA VAL A 173 5.71 4.67 2.18
C VAL A 173 4.52 3.76 1.89
N SER A 174 4.28 3.44 0.63
CA SER A 174 3.23 2.53 0.20
C SER A 174 3.82 1.26 -0.43
N LEU A 175 3.21 0.12 -0.13
CA LEU A 175 3.56 -1.16 -0.73
C LEU A 175 2.40 -1.65 -1.59
N MET A 176 2.73 -2.13 -2.79
CA MET A 176 1.83 -2.96 -3.56
C MET A 176 1.93 -4.40 -3.08
N VAL A 177 0.81 -4.94 -2.58
CA VAL A 177 0.73 -6.35 -2.17
C VAL A 177 0.84 -7.30 -3.35
N MET A 178 1.31 -8.51 -3.03
CA MET A 178 1.25 -9.63 -3.93
C MET A 178 -0.16 -10.21 -3.90
N LEU A 179 -0.83 -10.17 -5.05
CA LEU A 179 -2.14 -10.79 -5.24
C LEU A 179 -1.97 -12.30 -5.33
N SER A 180 -2.73 -13.06 -4.54
CA SER A 180 -2.72 -14.52 -4.57
C SER A 180 -3.27 -15.01 -5.90
N CYS A 181 -2.40 -15.59 -6.76
CA CYS A 181 -2.77 -16.17 -8.04
C CYS A 181 -2.73 -17.70 -7.96
N ARG A 182 -3.86 -18.34 -7.66
CA ARG A 182 -4.00 -19.80 -7.56
C ARG A 182 -4.36 -20.42 -8.92
N GLY A 183 -5.14 -19.72 -9.73
CA GLY A 183 -5.61 -20.17 -11.03
C GLY A 183 -4.69 -19.81 -12.21
N PHE A 184 -4.88 -20.50 -13.33
CA PHE A 184 -4.19 -20.19 -14.59
C PHE A 184 -4.49 -18.76 -15.07
N TRP A 185 -5.78 -18.40 -15.13
CA TRP A 185 -6.21 -17.08 -15.59
C TRP A 185 -5.76 -15.95 -14.66
N GLU A 186 -5.75 -16.20 -13.36
CA GLU A 186 -5.20 -15.26 -12.37
C GLU A 186 -3.72 -15.00 -12.64
N ARG A 187 -2.91 -16.05 -12.82
CA ARG A 187 -1.48 -15.93 -13.14
C ARG A 187 -1.22 -15.22 -14.47
N LEU A 188 -2.14 -15.33 -15.43
CA LEU A 188 -2.03 -14.68 -16.73
C LEU A 188 -2.44 -13.19 -16.67
N LEU A 189 -3.53 -12.86 -15.97
CA LEU A 189 -4.18 -11.55 -16.04
C LEU A 189 -3.74 -10.58 -14.92
N ILE A 190 -3.36 -11.08 -13.76
CA ILE A 190 -2.96 -10.23 -12.62
C ILE A 190 -1.64 -9.49 -12.88
N PRO A 191 -0.59 -10.10 -13.47
CA PRO A 191 0.63 -9.35 -13.70
C PRO A 191 0.48 -8.16 -14.68
N PRO A 192 -0.20 -8.31 -15.84
CA PRO A 192 -0.54 -7.18 -16.70
C PRO A 192 -1.32 -6.07 -15.99
N PHE A 193 -2.24 -6.44 -15.09
CA PHE A 193 -2.99 -5.47 -14.28
C PHE A 193 -2.09 -4.64 -13.35
N ILE A 194 -1.07 -5.25 -12.73
CA ILE A 194 -0.09 -4.50 -11.94
C ILE A 194 0.80 -3.63 -12.84
N PHE A 195 1.21 -4.14 -14.01
CA PHE A 195 1.95 -3.33 -14.99
C PHE A 195 1.16 -2.12 -15.49
N PHE A 196 -0.17 -2.25 -15.62
CA PHE A 196 -1.03 -1.13 -15.96
C PHE A 196 -0.96 -0.01 -14.90
N PHE A 197 -0.99 -0.34 -13.60
CA PHE A 197 -0.76 0.65 -12.56
C PHE A 197 0.63 1.27 -12.60
N GLN A 198 1.66 0.46 -12.88
CA GLN A 198 3.02 0.98 -13.03
C GLN A 198 3.17 1.86 -14.29
N MET A 199 2.37 1.63 -15.34
CA MET A 199 2.32 2.47 -16.52
C MET A 199 1.65 3.83 -16.22
N LEU A 200 0.60 3.84 -15.39
CA LEU A 200 -0.07 5.07 -14.93
C LEU A 200 0.79 5.85 -13.93
N TYR A 201 1.34 5.15 -12.94
CA TYR A 201 2.19 5.68 -11.87
C TYR A 201 3.51 4.91 -11.81
N PRO A 202 4.51 5.27 -12.65
CA PRO A 202 5.80 4.61 -12.62
C PRO A 202 6.46 4.79 -11.26
N PHE A 203 6.66 3.68 -10.54
CA PHE A 203 7.24 3.71 -9.21
C PHE A 203 8.62 4.38 -9.16
N PRO A 204 9.51 4.25 -10.17
CA PRO A 204 10.75 5.02 -10.19
C PRO A 204 10.54 6.53 -10.20
N TRP A 205 9.45 7.00 -10.81
CA TRP A 205 9.11 8.43 -10.82
C TRP A 205 8.48 8.89 -9.51
N VAL A 206 7.67 8.04 -8.88
CA VAL A 206 7.12 8.32 -7.54
C VAL A 206 8.23 8.36 -6.50
N ASN A 207 9.24 7.51 -6.62
CA ASN A 207 10.38 7.44 -5.72
C ASN A 207 11.46 8.50 -6.00
N ASP A 208 11.30 9.32 -7.04
CA ASP A 208 12.24 10.37 -7.42
C ASP A 208 11.85 11.69 -6.74
N PRO A 209 12.65 12.21 -5.78
CA PRO A 209 12.33 13.43 -5.05
C PRO A 209 12.33 14.68 -5.93
N HIS A 210 12.88 14.61 -7.15
CA HIS A 210 12.91 15.73 -8.09
C HIS A 210 11.65 15.78 -8.98
N ARG A 211 10.72 14.83 -8.85
CA ARG A 211 9.45 14.80 -9.58
C ARG A 211 8.28 15.14 -8.68
N THR A 212 7.25 15.74 -9.29
CA THR A 212 6.01 16.13 -8.60
C THR A 212 5.00 14.99 -8.50
N LEU A 213 5.26 13.86 -9.16
CA LEU A 213 4.35 12.71 -9.18
C LEU A 213 4.42 11.97 -7.85
N ALA A 214 3.37 12.06 -7.04
CA ALA A 214 3.18 11.22 -5.86
C ALA A 214 2.15 10.12 -6.15
N GLY A 215 2.35 8.94 -5.57
CA GLY A 215 1.43 7.82 -5.68
C GLY A 215 1.49 6.94 -4.44
N ALA A 216 0.32 6.51 -3.97
CA ALA A 216 0.17 5.51 -2.93
C ALA A 216 -0.97 4.59 -3.37
N ALA A 217 -0.66 3.31 -3.55
CA ALA A 217 -1.64 2.31 -3.96
C ALA A 217 -1.18 0.91 -3.55
N GLY A 218 -2.13 -0.02 -3.51
CA GLY A 218 -1.82 -1.44 -3.34
C GLY A 218 -2.02 -2.00 -1.94
N GLY A 219 -2.98 -1.45 -1.19
CA GLY A 219 -3.51 -2.07 0.03
C GLY A 219 -2.66 -1.88 1.29
N VAL A 220 -1.46 -1.31 1.18
CA VAL A 220 -0.58 -1.06 2.33
C VAL A 220 0.03 0.33 2.24
N CYS A 221 -0.12 1.11 3.31
CA CYS A 221 0.41 2.46 3.40
C CYS A 221 0.84 2.79 4.82
N CYS A 222 2.08 3.21 5.01
CA CYS A 222 2.56 3.75 6.28
C CYS A 222 2.91 5.23 6.10
N CYS A 223 2.40 6.08 6.98
CA CYS A 223 2.59 7.52 6.88
C CYS A 223 2.72 8.19 8.25
N VAL A 224 3.25 9.40 8.22
CA VAL A 224 3.39 10.25 9.40
C VAL A 224 2.02 10.69 9.90
N GLY A 225 1.77 10.56 11.20
CA GLY A 225 0.49 10.95 11.80
C GLY A 225 0.24 12.46 11.75
N ARG A 226 -1.05 12.86 11.76
CA ARG A 226 -1.50 14.25 11.53
C ARG A 226 -0.89 15.32 12.47
N HIS A 227 -0.32 14.91 13.61
CA HIS A 227 0.24 15.82 14.62
C HIS A 227 1.71 15.54 14.99
N SER A 228 2.39 14.67 14.24
CA SER A 228 3.81 14.42 14.43
C SER A 228 4.63 15.64 14.01
N LYS A 229 5.29 16.29 14.99
CA LYS A 229 6.26 17.36 14.71
C LYS A 229 7.49 16.73 14.07
N ARG A 230 7.79 17.10 12.81
CA ARG A 230 9.10 16.85 12.20
C ARG A 230 10.18 17.60 13.00
N SER A 231 11.37 17.01 13.08
CA SER A 231 12.58 17.69 13.55
C SER A 231 12.78 18.98 12.74
N ALA A 232 13.10 20.06 13.45
CA ALA A 232 13.24 21.41 12.89
C ALA A 232 14.27 21.43 11.75
N GLY A 233 13.82 21.67 10.51
CA GLY A 233 14.72 21.87 9.37
C GLY A 233 14.12 21.69 7.97
N SER A 234 13.06 20.90 7.80
CA SER A 234 12.51 20.61 6.46
C SER A 234 11.46 21.68 6.04
N PRO A 235 11.65 22.37 4.89
CA PRO A 235 10.68 23.36 4.39
C PRO A 235 9.33 22.71 4.07
N PRO A 236 8.21 23.46 4.14
CA PRO A 236 6.85 22.95 3.97
C PRO A 236 6.49 22.83 2.49
N CYS A 237 7.26 22.09 1.68
CA CYS A 237 6.94 21.92 0.26
C CYS A 237 7.40 20.53 -0.22
N VAL A 238 6.46 19.81 -0.85
CA VAL A 238 6.54 18.50 -1.52
C VAL A 238 6.30 17.28 -0.59
N PRO A 239 5.17 16.55 -0.74
CA PRO A 239 4.97 15.28 -0.06
C PRO A 239 5.90 14.23 -0.68
N HIS A 240 7.03 13.96 -0.03
CA HIS A 240 7.89 12.83 -0.39
C HIS A 240 7.17 11.52 -0.03
N ALA A 241 6.48 10.94 -1.01
CA ALA A 241 5.90 9.62 -0.97
C ALA A 241 6.85 8.65 -1.67
N SER A 242 7.01 7.44 -1.13
CA SER A 242 7.66 6.36 -1.87
C SER A 242 6.71 5.19 -2.05
N MET A 243 6.78 4.55 -3.20
CA MET A 243 5.97 3.42 -3.57
C MET A 243 6.88 2.27 -4.01
N THR A 244 6.71 1.10 -3.40
CA THR A 244 7.46 -0.10 -3.78
C THR A 244 6.50 -1.25 -4.02
N ALA A 245 6.88 -2.19 -4.88
CA ALA A 245 6.19 -3.45 -5.08
C ALA A 245 7.12 -4.61 -4.75
N ARG A 246 6.59 -5.64 -4.09
CA ARG A 246 7.33 -6.88 -3.89
C ARG A 246 6.84 -7.91 -4.91
N TRP A 247 7.69 -8.22 -5.89
CA TRP A 247 7.57 -9.40 -6.73
C TRP A 247 8.48 -10.50 -6.17
N GLN A 248 7.90 -11.52 -5.55
CA GLN A 248 8.52 -12.84 -5.46
C GLN A 248 7.62 -13.76 -6.29
N HIS A 249 8.22 -14.39 -7.29
CA HIS A 249 7.63 -15.34 -8.25
C HIS A 249 6.21 -15.84 -7.91
N CYS A 250 5.24 -15.52 -8.77
CA CYS A 250 4.02 -16.34 -8.91
C CYS A 250 4.36 -17.72 -9.46
#